data_AF-A0AAD9G9B9-F1
#
_entry.id   AF-A0AAD9G9B9-F1
#
_cell.length_a   1.000
_cell.length_b   1.000
_cell.length_c   1.000
_cell.angle_alpha   90.00
_cell.angle_beta   90.00
_cell.angle_gamma   90.00
#
_symmetry.space_group_name_H-M   'P 1'
#
loop_
_entity.id
_entity.type
_entity.pdbx_description
1 polymer ?
#
loop_
_entity_poly.entity_id
_entity_poly.type
_entity_poly.pdbx_seq_one_letter_code
_entity_poly.pdbx_strand_id
1 'polypeptide(L)'
;MKVFIIAVVSSTLAISNADSASHVHLRVATEAAPVAEWGQCKWIDKDADCAAGLECVVSNDWYGQCIKNPADTWGQCGGNGWTLPCTAGNVCQKKDDWYSQCVPSKDATTKVGEWGQCAWENYTAQCDDGLKCVYEDQSWFGFCVKKVADVYGQCGGYGWTTDCVAGSVCTVLNQGYSQCVPSTDGGSVQEWGQCKWVDKQVSCADGLQCAIYNDWYGQCVKKVADAWGQCGGTNWTGSCTSGNTCQKKDDAYSQCVPN
;
A
#
# COMPACT_ATOMS: atom_id res chain seq x y z
N MET A 1 -10.25 29.64 -27.17
CA MET A 1 -9.03 29.39 -26.37
C MET A 1 -8.20 30.66 -26.33
N LYS A 2 -8.11 31.31 -25.18
CA LYS A 2 -7.15 32.39 -24.92
C LYS A 2 -6.41 31.98 -23.64
N VAL A 3 -5.17 31.56 -23.81
CA VAL A 3 -4.26 31.21 -22.71
C VAL A 3 -3.72 32.52 -22.14
N PHE A 4 -4.08 32.85 -20.91
CA PHE A 4 -3.43 33.93 -20.16
C PHE A 4 -2.25 33.34 -19.40
N ILE A 5 -1.03 33.68 -19.84
CA ILE A 5 0.21 33.36 -19.14
C ILE A 5 0.32 34.36 -17.99
N ILE A 6 0.11 33.90 -16.75
CA ILE A 6 0.39 34.70 -15.55
C ILE A 6 1.89 34.58 -15.28
N ALA A 7 2.63 35.66 -15.53
CA ALA A 7 4.02 35.79 -15.14
C ALA A 7 4.11 35.96 -13.61
N VAL A 8 4.63 34.95 -12.90
CA VAL A 8 4.94 35.06 -11.48
C VAL A 8 6.27 35.81 -11.35
N VAL A 9 6.19 37.10 -11.00
CA VAL A 9 7.37 37.89 -10.64
C VAL A 9 7.73 37.57 -9.19
N SER A 10 8.60 36.57 -8.98
CA SER A 10 9.25 36.36 -7.68
C SER A 10 10.19 37.51 -7.39
N SER A 11 9.68 38.52 -6.68
CA SER A 11 10.48 39.62 -6.15
C SER A 11 11.07 39.18 -4.81
N THR A 12 12.29 38.66 -4.80
CA THR A 12 13.04 38.48 -3.56
C THR A 12 13.42 39.86 -3.02
N LEU A 13 12.69 40.37 -2.01
CA LEU A 13 13.17 41.48 -1.19
C LEU A 13 14.22 40.96 -0.21
N ALA A 14 15.48 41.30 -0.45
CA ALA A 14 16.53 41.19 0.56
C ALA A 14 16.33 42.31 1.60
N ILE A 15 15.91 41.96 2.82
CA ILE A 15 15.87 42.89 3.94
C ILE A 15 17.26 42.87 4.58
N SER A 16 18.10 43.85 4.23
CA SER A 16 19.32 44.17 4.98
C SER A 16 18.94 44.94 6.25
N ASN A 17 19.40 44.47 7.41
CA ASN A 17 19.34 45.06 8.76
C ASN A 17 18.60 46.41 8.88
N ALA A 18 17.39 46.37 9.44
CA ALA A 18 16.63 47.57 9.78
C ALA A 18 17.12 48.13 11.13
N ASP A 19 17.69 49.34 11.11
CA ASP A 19 17.87 50.14 12.32
C ASP A 19 16.49 50.56 12.88
N SER A 20 16.34 50.40 14.19
CA SER A 20 15.09 50.60 14.92
C SER A 20 14.72 52.09 15.04
N ALA A 21 14.07 52.64 14.02
CA ALA A 21 13.40 53.96 14.13
C ALA A 21 12.27 54.16 13.10
N SER A 22 11.45 53.14 12.80
CA SER A 22 10.30 53.29 11.91
C SER A 22 9.05 52.59 12.43
N HIS A 23 7.97 53.36 12.62
CA HIS A 23 6.63 52.87 13.01
C HIS A 23 5.82 52.37 11.81
N VAL A 24 6.47 51.67 10.86
CA VAL A 24 5.77 51.04 9.75
C VAL A 24 5.41 49.61 10.15
N HIS A 25 4.14 49.38 10.47
CA HIS A 25 3.60 48.03 10.62
C HIS A 25 3.47 47.39 9.23
N LEU A 26 4.53 46.72 8.77
CA LEU A 26 4.45 45.87 7.59
C LEU A 26 3.62 44.62 7.94
N ARG A 27 2.36 44.58 7.49
CA ARG A 27 1.54 43.36 7.55
C ARG A 27 1.99 42.43 6.44
N VAL A 28 2.94 41.55 6.75
CA VAL A 28 3.22 40.39 5.90
C VAL A 28 2.03 39.43 6.04
N ALA A 29 1.37 39.11 4.94
CA ALA A 29 0.37 38.05 4.90
C ALA A 29 1.09 36.71 5.08
N THR A 30 1.28 36.31 6.33
CA THR A 30 1.48 34.90 6.66
C THR A 30 0.21 34.18 6.27
N GLU A 31 0.30 33.19 5.38
CA GLU A 31 -0.80 32.26 5.13
C GLU A 31 -1.28 31.75 6.50
N ALA A 32 -2.56 31.97 6.81
CA ALA A 32 -3.11 31.53 8.08
C ALA A 32 -2.96 30.01 8.17
N ALA A 33 -2.46 29.51 9.30
CA ALA A 33 -2.35 28.08 9.50
C ALA A 33 -3.74 27.42 9.35
N PRO A 34 -3.83 26.27 8.67
CA PRO A 34 -5.10 25.60 8.48
C PRO A 34 -5.70 25.19 9.84
N VAL A 35 -7.02 25.22 9.93
CA VAL A 35 -7.76 24.95 11.16
C VAL A 35 -7.64 23.47 11.51
N ALA A 36 -7.23 23.19 12.75
CA ALA A 36 -7.11 21.83 13.28
C ALA A 36 -8.48 21.17 13.50
N GLU A 37 -8.46 19.86 13.76
CA GLU A 37 -9.67 19.09 14.09
C GLU A 37 -10.42 19.72 15.26
N TRP A 38 -11.75 19.76 15.16
CA TRP A 38 -12.66 20.44 16.08
C TRP A 38 -12.55 21.97 16.12
N GLY A 39 -11.66 22.56 15.33
CA GLY A 39 -11.57 24.01 15.19
C GLY A 39 -12.71 24.59 14.35
N GLN A 40 -13.10 25.83 14.63
CA GLN A 40 -14.11 26.53 13.85
C GLN A 40 -13.54 26.93 12.49
N CYS A 41 -14.27 26.60 11.42
CA CYS A 41 -13.89 26.92 10.03
C CYS A 41 -14.81 27.95 9.37
N LYS A 42 -15.92 28.31 10.00
CA LYS A 42 -16.87 29.30 9.47
C LYS A 42 -17.29 30.32 10.51
N TRP A 43 -17.31 31.59 10.09
CA TRP A 43 -17.87 32.75 10.76
C TRP A 43 -18.81 33.50 9.81
N ILE A 44 -19.47 34.56 10.29
CA ILE A 44 -20.43 35.33 9.49
C ILE A 44 -19.81 36.01 8.26
N ASP A 45 -18.54 36.40 8.36
CA ASP A 45 -17.84 37.28 7.43
C ASP A 45 -16.61 36.62 6.79
N LYS A 46 -16.26 35.41 7.21
CA LYS A 46 -15.11 34.66 6.70
C LYS A 46 -15.24 33.17 6.95
N ASP A 47 -14.55 32.40 6.12
CA ASP A 47 -14.31 30.98 6.32
C ASP A 47 -12.78 30.73 6.36
N ALA A 48 -12.37 29.59 6.91
CA ALA A 48 -10.98 29.17 7.01
C ALA A 48 -10.83 27.72 6.55
N ASP A 49 -9.72 27.44 5.85
CA ASP A 49 -9.42 26.11 5.37
C ASP A 49 -9.07 25.17 6.52
N CYS A 50 -9.63 23.97 6.49
CA CYS A 50 -9.29 22.92 7.43
C CYS A 50 -7.96 22.25 7.07
N ALA A 51 -7.28 21.68 8.06
CA ALA A 51 -6.11 20.85 7.83
C ALA A 51 -6.43 19.64 6.94
N ALA A 52 -5.40 19.07 6.31
CA ALA A 52 -5.58 17.93 5.40
C ALA A 52 -6.29 16.75 6.09
N GLY A 53 -7.25 16.14 5.38
CA GLY A 53 -8.08 15.05 5.91
C GLY A 53 -9.25 15.51 6.78
N LEU A 54 -9.52 16.81 6.84
CA LEU A 54 -10.68 17.39 7.52
C LEU A 54 -11.60 18.08 6.51
N GLU A 55 -12.89 18.13 6.83
CA GLU A 55 -13.93 18.83 6.10
C GLU A 55 -14.60 19.87 6.99
N CYS A 56 -14.87 21.06 6.44
CA CYS A 56 -15.61 22.09 7.15
C CYS A 56 -17.10 21.75 7.15
N VAL A 57 -17.59 21.15 8.23
CA VAL A 57 -19.01 20.87 8.43
C VAL A 57 -19.70 22.14 8.91
N VAL A 58 -20.42 22.79 8.01
CA VAL A 58 -21.18 24.01 8.31
C VAL A 58 -22.49 23.67 9.01
N SER A 59 -22.68 24.21 10.22
CA SER A 59 -23.94 24.05 10.96
C SER A 59 -24.92 25.18 10.66
N ASN A 60 -24.42 26.40 10.50
CA ASN A 60 -25.21 27.60 10.20
C ASN A 60 -24.31 28.73 9.66
N ASP A 61 -24.88 29.89 9.36
CA ASP A 61 -24.18 31.03 8.75
C ASP A 61 -22.99 31.58 9.55
N TRP A 62 -22.93 31.33 10.87
CA TRP A 62 -21.89 31.85 11.75
C TRP A 62 -21.01 30.76 12.38
N TYR A 63 -21.29 29.48 12.12
CA TYR A 63 -20.57 28.37 12.72
C TYR A 63 -20.46 27.17 11.78
N GLY A 64 -19.22 26.71 11.63
CA GLY A 64 -18.86 25.44 11.04
C GLY A 64 -17.60 24.93 11.71
N GLN A 65 -17.40 23.61 11.69
CA GLN A 65 -16.30 22.97 12.40
C GLN A 65 -15.53 22.02 11.47
N CYS A 66 -14.20 22.01 11.59
CA CYS A 66 -13.36 21.05 10.89
C CYS A 66 -13.48 19.67 11.52
N ILE A 67 -14.13 18.76 10.81
CA ILE A 67 -14.36 17.37 11.24
C ILE A 67 -13.58 16.43 10.33
N LYS A 68 -13.07 15.34 10.89
CA LYS A 68 -12.31 14.35 10.12
C LYS A 68 -13.15 13.69 9.02
N ASN A 69 -12.63 13.64 7.80
CA ASN A 69 -13.23 12.96 6.65
C ASN A 69 -12.19 12.10 5.90
N PRO A 70 -12.37 10.77 5.83
CA PRO A 70 -13.41 9.98 6.51
C PRO A 70 -13.16 9.91 8.03
N ALA A 71 -14.23 9.87 8.83
CA ALA A 71 -14.14 9.76 10.28
C ALA A 71 -13.60 8.38 10.70
N ASP A 72 -12.71 8.36 11.70
CA ASP A 72 -12.14 7.10 12.23
C ASP A 72 -13.19 6.25 12.92
N THR A 73 -12.86 4.98 13.17
CA THR A 73 -13.62 4.14 14.09
C THR A 73 -13.83 4.87 15.43
N TRP A 74 -15.08 4.89 15.89
CA TRP A 74 -15.56 5.60 17.07
C TRP A 74 -15.58 7.14 16.98
N GLY A 75 -15.11 7.72 15.87
CA GLY A 75 -15.19 9.14 15.59
C GLY A 75 -16.62 9.61 15.27
N GLN A 76 -16.88 10.90 15.42
CA GLN A 76 -18.15 11.48 15.00
C GLN A 76 -18.22 11.54 13.48
N CYS A 77 -19.30 11.03 12.93
CA CYS A 77 -19.55 11.00 11.49
C CYS A 77 -20.87 11.65 11.11
N GLY A 78 -21.61 12.20 12.07
CA GLY A 78 -22.86 12.87 11.78
C GLY A 78 -23.46 13.57 12.99
N GLY A 79 -24.51 14.32 12.71
CA GLY A 79 -25.29 15.09 13.67
C GLY A 79 -26.44 15.78 12.95
N ASN A 80 -26.93 16.89 13.50
CA ASN A 80 -28.13 17.52 12.97
C ASN A 80 -27.88 18.10 11.57
N GLY A 81 -28.44 17.45 10.54
CA GLY A 81 -28.40 17.89 9.16
C GLY A 81 -27.14 17.53 8.37
N TRP A 82 -26.22 16.73 8.92
CA TRP A 82 -24.98 16.36 8.22
C TRP A 82 -24.54 14.92 8.51
N THR A 83 -23.80 14.34 7.56
CA THR A 83 -23.19 13.01 7.69
C THR A 83 -21.94 12.96 6.81
N LEU A 84 -20.86 12.40 7.35
CA LEU A 84 -19.58 12.13 6.68
C LEU A 84 -19.36 10.61 6.59
N PRO A 85 -18.58 10.13 5.61
CA PRO A 85 -18.23 8.72 5.52
C PRO A 85 -17.31 8.30 6.67
N CYS A 86 -17.38 7.02 7.03
CA CYS A 86 -16.46 6.38 7.97
C CYS A 86 -15.28 5.73 7.24
N THR A 87 -14.17 5.54 7.95
CA THR A 87 -13.08 4.67 7.47
C THR A 87 -13.60 3.26 7.19
N ALA A 88 -12.93 2.55 6.29
CA ALA A 88 -13.33 1.23 5.84
C ALA A 88 -13.60 0.25 6.99
N GLY A 89 -14.61 -0.62 6.82
CA GLY A 89 -15.05 -1.55 7.87
C GLY A 89 -16.04 -0.98 8.90
N ASN A 90 -16.40 0.30 8.79
CA ASN A 90 -17.32 0.99 9.71
C ASN A 90 -18.55 1.56 9.00
N VAL A 91 -19.64 1.74 9.77
CA VAL A 91 -20.84 2.45 9.35
C VAL A 91 -21.09 3.64 10.26
N CYS A 92 -21.62 4.73 9.71
CA CYS A 92 -22.05 5.85 10.53
C CYS A 92 -23.38 5.51 11.21
N GLN A 93 -23.34 5.19 12.50
CA GLN A 93 -24.51 4.85 13.29
C GLN A 93 -25.03 6.07 14.05
N LYS A 94 -26.28 6.46 13.78
CA LYS A 94 -26.98 7.49 14.55
C LYS A 94 -27.12 7.06 16.01
N LYS A 95 -26.66 7.89 16.95
CA LYS A 95 -26.89 7.69 18.40
C LYS A 95 -28.02 8.60 18.89
N ASP A 96 -27.98 9.86 18.48
CA ASP A 96 -29.04 10.85 18.68
C ASP A 96 -29.08 11.85 17.50
N ASP A 97 -29.89 12.90 17.62
CA ASP A 97 -30.06 13.90 16.55
C ASP A 97 -28.81 14.76 16.30
N TRP A 98 -27.90 14.85 17.26
CA TRP A 98 -26.72 15.71 17.21
C TRP A 98 -25.41 14.92 17.11
N TYR A 99 -25.45 13.62 17.37
CA TYR A 99 -24.29 12.75 17.38
C TYR A 99 -24.57 11.42 16.67
N SER A 100 -23.79 11.16 15.62
CA SER A 100 -23.64 9.85 14.99
C SER A 100 -22.18 9.44 15.04
N GLN A 101 -21.94 8.15 15.24
CA GLN A 101 -20.60 7.61 15.49
C GLN A 101 -20.26 6.52 14.46
N CYS A 102 -19.04 6.53 13.95
CA CYS A 102 -18.53 5.41 13.17
C CYS A 102 -18.39 4.20 14.08
N VAL A 103 -19.12 3.13 13.78
CA VAL A 103 -19.03 1.87 14.52
C VAL A 103 -18.64 0.75 13.56
N PRO A 104 -17.83 -0.22 14.00
CA PRO A 104 -17.53 -1.40 13.20
C PRO A 104 -18.83 -2.14 12.86
N SER A 105 -19.02 -2.49 11.59
CA SER A 105 -20.23 -3.20 11.14
C SER A 105 -19.98 -4.02 9.90
N LYS A 106 -20.48 -5.26 9.91
CA LYS A 106 -20.39 -6.21 8.80
C LYS A 106 -21.11 -5.72 7.54
N ASP A 107 -22.00 -4.75 7.70
CA ASP A 107 -22.79 -4.13 6.63
C ASP A 107 -22.10 -2.85 6.10
N ALA A 108 -20.85 -2.59 6.51
CA ALA A 108 -20.03 -1.51 5.96
C ALA A 108 -19.89 -1.66 4.44
N THR A 109 -20.08 -0.55 3.72
CA THR A 109 -20.05 -0.53 2.26
C THR A 109 -18.63 -0.61 1.69
N THR A 110 -17.62 -0.35 2.52
CA THR A 110 -16.21 -0.36 2.15
C THR A 110 -15.45 -1.43 2.95
N LYS A 111 -14.77 -2.31 2.22
CA LYS A 111 -13.88 -3.34 2.76
C LYS A 111 -12.53 -2.72 3.18
N VAL A 112 -11.89 -3.35 4.14
CA VAL A 112 -10.60 -2.89 4.69
C VAL A 112 -9.46 -3.32 3.77
N GLY A 113 -8.66 -2.34 3.34
CA GLY A 113 -7.48 -2.57 2.51
C GLY A 113 -6.29 -3.16 3.26
N GLU A 114 -5.21 -3.46 2.56
CA GLU A 114 -3.98 -4.05 3.12
C GLU A 114 -3.41 -3.18 4.25
N TRP A 115 -2.99 -3.82 5.34
CA TRP A 115 -2.52 -3.22 6.60
C TRP A 115 -3.58 -2.41 7.38
N GLY A 116 -4.79 -2.28 6.86
CA GLY A 116 -5.90 -1.65 7.57
C GLY A 116 -6.40 -2.51 8.73
N GLN A 117 -6.83 -1.87 9.81
CA GLN A 117 -7.42 -2.56 10.96
C GLN A 117 -8.73 -3.23 10.57
N CYS A 118 -8.86 -4.53 10.86
CA CYS A 118 -10.02 -5.33 10.54
C CYS A 118 -10.62 -6.07 11.73
N ALA A 119 -10.05 -5.96 12.93
CA ALA A 119 -10.67 -6.51 14.13
C ALA A 119 -10.70 -5.52 15.29
N TRP A 120 -11.81 -5.61 16.03
CA TRP A 120 -12.12 -4.92 17.26
C TRP A 120 -12.82 -5.92 18.19
N GLU A 121 -12.88 -5.66 19.49
CA GLU A 121 -13.49 -6.57 20.48
C GLU A 121 -14.82 -7.19 20.00
N ASN A 122 -14.81 -8.51 19.76
CA ASN A 122 -15.93 -9.32 19.24
C ASN A 122 -16.45 -8.97 17.83
N TYR A 123 -15.67 -8.27 17.02
CA TYR A 123 -16.03 -7.90 15.65
C TYR A 123 -14.84 -8.02 14.68
N THR A 124 -15.12 -8.55 13.48
CA THR A 124 -14.16 -8.66 12.38
C THR A 124 -14.76 -8.04 11.12
N ALA A 125 -14.16 -6.97 10.61
CA ALA A 125 -14.49 -6.39 9.33
C ALA A 125 -14.03 -7.28 8.17
N GLN A 126 -14.71 -7.10 7.03
CA GLN A 126 -14.32 -7.73 5.79
C GLN A 126 -13.11 -7.02 5.19
N CYS A 127 -12.06 -7.77 4.92
CA CYS A 127 -10.93 -7.31 4.12
C CYS A 127 -11.27 -7.33 2.63
N ASP A 128 -10.55 -6.54 1.83
CA ASP A 128 -10.60 -6.59 0.38
C ASP A 128 -10.35 -8.00 -0.18
N ASP A 129 -10.80 -8.22 -1.41
CA ASP A 129 -10.66 -9.52 -2.06
C ASP A 129 -9.17 -9.87 -2.21
N GLY A 130 -8.81 -11.10 -1.82
CA GLY A 130 -7.41 -11.54 -1.75
C GLY A 130 -6.73 -11.30 -0.40
N LEU A 131 -7.38 -10.61 0.54
CA LEU A 131 -6.88 -10.37 1.89
C LEU A 131 -7.60 -11.23 2.95
N LYS A 132 -6.96 -11.45 4.09
CA LYS A 132 -7.56 -12.05 5.29
C LYS A 132 -7.21 -11.22 6.52
N CYS A 133 -8.11 -11.20 7.49
CA CYS A 133 -7.85 -10.57 8.79
C CYS A 133 -6.99 -11.51 9.64
N VAL A 134 -5.84 -11.03 10.11
CA VAL A 134 -4.96 -11.75 11.05
C VAL A 134 -4.90 -11.02 12.39
N TYR A 135 -4.52 -11.74 13.45
CA TYR A 135 -4.52 -11.26 14.84
C TYR A 135 -3.11 -11.35 15.43
N GLU A 136 -2.73 -10.38 16.25
CA GLU A 136 -1.38 -10.27 16.82
C GLU A 136 -1.15 -11.14 18.08
N ASP A 137 -2.20 -11.65 18.73
CA ASP A 137 -2.20 -12.66 19.84
C ASP A 137 -3.40 -12.42 20.77
N GLN A 138 -4.03 -11.25 20.67
CA GLN A 138 -5.22 -10.89 21.41
C GLN A 138 -6.31 -10.50 20.42
N SER A 139 -7.48 -11.15 20.48
CA SER A 139 -8.59 -10.99 19.52
C SER A 139 -9.21 -9.58 19.46
N TRP A 140 -8.62 -8.58 20.10
CA TRP A 140 -9.06 -7.18 20.10
C TRP A 140 -8.44 -6.34 18.98
N PHE A 141 -7.29 -6.76 18.44
CA PHE A 141 -6.62 -6.06 17.35
C PHE A 141 -6.24 -7.03 16.23
N GLY A 142 -6.62 -6.67 15.01
CA GLY A 142 -6.29 -7.43 13.81
C GLY A 142 -6.27 -6.52 12.59
N PHE A 143 -5.53 -6.94 11.56
CA PHE A 143 -5.34 -6.16 10.34
C PHE A 143 -5.34 -7.06 9.11
N CYS A 144 -5.68 -6.47 7.96
CA CYS A 144 -5.80 -7.19 6.71
C CYS A 144 -4.43 -7.41 6.09
N VAL A 145 -4.08 -8.66 5.81
CA VAL A 145 -2.88 -9.05 5.06
C VAL A 145 -3.26 -9.89 3.85
N LYS A 146 -2.35 -10.03 2.89
CA LYS A 146 -2.55 -10.94 1.76
C LYS A 146 -2.83 -12.36 2.27
N LYS A 147 -3.81 -13.05 1.68
CA LYS A 147 -4.06 -14.48 1.95
C LYS A 147 -2.84 -15.33 1.59
N VAL A 148 -2.15 -14.94 0.52
CA VAL A 148 -0.93 -15.55 0.03
C VAL A 148 0.07 -14.43 -0.24
N ALA A 149 1.17 -14.38 0.51
CA ALA A 149 2.23 -13.40 0.34
C ALA A 149 3.18 -13.82 -0.78
N ASP A 150 3.59 -12.83 -1.59
CA ASP A 150 4.56 -13.03 -2.68
C ASP A 150 5.92 -13.49 -2.15
N VAL A 151 6.76 -14.02 -3.05
CA VAL A 151 8.15 -14.32 -2.70
C VAL A 151 8.83 -13.04 -2.22
N TYR A 152 9.57 -13.15 -1.12
CA TYR A 152 10.17 -12.03 -0.37
C TYR A 152 9.18 -11.06 0.29
N GLY A 153 7.87 -11.28 0.19
CA GLY A 153 6.85 -10.55 0.93
C GLY A 153 6.84 -10.89 2.42
N GLN A 154 6.32 -9.98 3.24
CA GLN A 154 6.08 -10.25 4.66
C GLN A 154 4.96 -11.29 4.79
N CYS A 155 5.24 -12.33 5.56
CA CYS A 155 4.31 -13.43 5.79
C CYS A 155 3.98 -13.66 7.26
N GLY A 156 4.55 -12.85 8.16
CA GLY A 156 4.31 -12.96 9.59
C GLY A 156 5.14 -11.98 10.41
N GLY A 157 5.05 -12.12 11.73
CA GLY A 157 5.66 -11.27 12.76
C GLY A 157 4.71 -11.17 13.95
N TYR A 158 5.19 -10.89 15.16
CA TYR A 158 4.36 -10.69 16.37
C TYR A 158 3.12 -11.61 16.43
N GLY A 159 3.33 -12.93 16.45
CA GLY A 159 2.26 -13.93 16.61
C GLY A 159 1.43 -14.26 15.36
N TRP A 160 1.32 -13.36 14.36
CA TRP A 160 0.53 -13.62 13.16
C TRP A 160 1.34 -14.28 12.03
N THR A 161 0.64 -14.99 11.15
CA THR A 161 1.21 -15.59 9.94
C THR A 161 0.21 -15.65 8.78
N THR A 162 0.71 -15.68 7.56
CA THR A 162 -0.06 -15.93 6.33
C THR A 162 0.69 -16.90 5.41
N ASP A 163 -0.03 -17.45 4.43
CA ASP A 163 0.53 -18.44 3.53
C ASP A 163 1.48 -17.74 2.55
N CYS A 164 2.53 -18.45 2.13
CA CYS A 164 3.42 -17.99 1.08
C CYS A 164 2.99 -18.52 -0.28
N VAL A 165 3.32 -17.80 -1.35
CA VAL A 165 3.18 -18.33 -2.71
C VAL A 165 3.93 -19.67 -2.83
N ALA A 166 3.35 -20.59 -3.61
CA ALA A 166 3.92 -21.91 -3.82
C ALA A 166 5.39 -21.83 -4.24
N GLY A 167 6.26 -22.57 -3.54
CA GLY A 167 7.72 -22.55 -3.73
C GLY A 167 8.47 -21.69 -2.73
N SER A 168 7.77 -21.06 -1.79
CA SER A 168 8.37 -20.35 -0.67
C SER A 168 7.76 -20.76 0.66
N VAL A 169 8.54 -20.62 1.74
CA VAL A 169 8.12 -20.86 3.12
C VAL A 169 8.25 -19.57 3.90
N CYS A 170 7.33 -19.36 4.85
CA CYS A 170 7.43 -18.23 5.75
C CYS A 170 8.55 -18.47 6.77
N THR A 171 9.64 -17.72 6.67
CA THR A 171 10.79 -17.82 7.57
C THR A 171 10.85 -16.62 8.49
N VAL A 172 10.92 -16.88 9.80
CA VAL A 172 11.09 -15.84 10.81
C VAL A 172 12.48 -15.23 10.67
N LEU A 173 12.56 -13.93 10.37
CA LEU A 173 13.82 -13.19 10.35
C LEU A 173 14.08 -12.52 11.69
N ASN A 174 13.03 -11.93 12.28
CA ASN A 174 13.04 -11.39 13.62
C ASN A 174 11.62 -11.44 14.21
N GLN A 175 11.48 -11.00 15.47
CA GLN A 175 10.20 -11.05 16.19
C GLN A 175 9.06 -10.36 15.42
N GLY A 176 9.33 -9.23 14.77
CA GLY A 176 8.31 -8.43 14.07
C GLY A 176 8.17 -8.73 12.58
N TYR A 177 9.01 -9.60 12.03
CA TYR A 177 9.08 -9.80 10.58
C TYR A 177 9.49 -11.22 10.21
N SER A 178 8.57 -11.90 9.53
CA SER A 178 8.81 -13.15 8.81
C SER A 178 8.64 -12.91 7.32
N GLN A 179 9.48 -13.54 6.51
CA GLN A 179 9.53 -13.33 5.07
C GLN A 179 9.31 -14.64 4.32
N CYS A 180 8.53 -14.60 3.24
CA CYS A 180 8.48 -15.72 2.30
C CYS A 180 9.84 -15.85 1.61
N VAL A 181 10.57 -16.92 1.92
CA VAL A 181 11.84 -17.24 1.26
C VAL A 181 11.68 -18.51 0.42
N PRO A 182 12.35 -18.62 -0.73
CA PRO A 182 12.36 -19.87 -1.50
C PRO A 182 12.76 -21.05 -0.61
N SER A 183 11.95 -22.11 -0.58
CA SER A 183 12.19 -23.27 0.29
C SER A 183 11.64 -24.57 -0.31
N THR A 184 12.16 -25.67 0.20
CA THR A 184 11.88 -27.05 -0.24
C THR A 184 10.63 -27.67 0.32
N ASP A 185 9.97 -27.04 1.28
CA ASP A 185 9.05 -27.75 2.17
C ASP A 185 7.58 -27.67 1.72
N GLY A 186 7.31 -27.44 0.42
CA GLY A 186 5.93 -27.57 -0.06
C GLY A 186 5.54 -26.90 -1.37
N GLY A 187 6.46 -26.37 -2.17
CA GLY A 187 6.08 -25.91 -3.49
C GLY A 187 7.22 -25.83 -4.49
N SER A 188 6.82 -25.74 -5.74
CA SER A 188 7.70 -25.67 -6.89
C SER A 188 8.16 -24.24 -7.12
N VAL A 189 9.47 -24.00 -7.21
CA VAL A 189 10.04 -22.64 -7.33
C VAL A 189 9.53 -21.98 -8.63
N GLN A 190 8.99 -20.77 -8.49
CA GLN A 190 8.41 -19.99 -9.60
C GLN A 190 9.49 -19.45 -10.56
N GLU A 191 9.06 -18.93 -11.71
CA GLU A 191 9.95 -18.33 -12.70
C GLU A 191 10.81 -17.23 -12.05
N TRP A 192 12.09 -17.21 -12.38
CA TRP A 192 13.14 -16.36 -11.80
C TRP A 192 13.52 -16.66 -10.34
N GLY A 193 12.89 -17.62 -9.68
CA GLY A 193 13.29 -18.05 -8.34
C GLY A 193 14.59 -18.88 -8.35
N GLN A 194 15.41 -18.75 -7.30
CA GLN A 194 16.61 -19.57 -7.15
C GLN A 194 16.21 -21.03 -6.88
N CYS A 195 16.77 -21.95 -7.65
CA CYS A 195 16.50 -23.39 -7.57
C CYS A 195 17.72 -24.22 -7.18
N LYS A 196 18.91 -23.61 -7.09
CA LYS A 196 20.15 -24.27 -6.66
C LYS A 196 20.96 -23.40 -5.71
N TRP A 197 21.52 -24.07 -4.70
CA TRP A 197 22.51 -23.64 -3.71
C TRP A 197 23.71 -24.61 -3.74
N VAL A 198 24.72 -24.38 -2.89
CA VAL A 198 25.93 -25.24 -2.80
C VAL A 198 25.55 -26.70 -2.56
N ASP A 199 24.75 -26.97 -1.53
CA ASP A 199 24.42 -28.34 -1.08
C ASP A 199 22.98 -28.76 -1.41
N LYS A 200 22.26 -27.97 -2.23
CA LYS A 200 20.82 -28.16 -2.43
C LYS A 200 20.39 -27.76 -3.84
N GLN A 201 19.55 -28.58 -4.45
CA GLN A 201 18.82 -28.23 -5.67
C GLN A 201 17.36 -28.65 -5.51
N VAL A 202 16.45 -27.84 -6.03
CA VAL A 202 15.00 -27.99 -5.82
C VAL A 202 14.27 -27.95 -7.17
N SER A 203 13.06 -28.48 -7.21
CA SER A 203 12.23 -28.48 -8.43
C SER A 203 11.59 -27.13 -8.68
N CYS A 204 11.51 -26.77 -9.96
CA CYS A 204 10.77 -25.61 -10.42
C CYS A 204 9.30 -25.94 -10.66
N ALA A 205 8.45 -24.92 -10.76
CA ALA A 205 7.04 -25.05 -11.15
C ALA A 205 6.87 -25.74 -12.50
N ASP A 206 5.66 -26.26 -12.72
CA ASP A 206 5.32 -26.92 -13.97
C ASP A 206 5.62 -26.00 -15.16
N GLY A 207 6.23 -26.56 -16.21
CA GLY A 207 6.70 -25.78 -17.36
C GLY A 207 8.05 -25.07 -17.17
N LEU A 208 8.65 -25.13 -15.97
CA LEU A 208 9.97 -24.54 -15.68
C LEU A 208 11.05 -25.62 -15.48
N GLN A 209 12.31 -25.23 -15.68
CA GLN A 209 13.51 -26.00 -15.38
C GLN A 209 14.51 -25.19 -14.58
N CYS A 210 15.34 -25.87 -13.80
CA CYS A 210 16.42 -25.24 -13.05
C CYS A 210 17.63 -25.03 -13.96
N ALA A 211 17.83 -23.80 -14.46
CA ALA A 211 19.03 -23.39 -15.16
C ALA A 211 20.19 -23.23 -14.16
N ILE A 212 21.10 -24.20 -14.13
CA ILE A 212 22.27 -24.19 -13.25
C ILE A 212 23.35 -23.33 -13.90
N TYR A 213 23.67 -22.19 -13.30
CA TYR A 213 24.73 -21.31 -13.79
C TYR A 213 26.09 -21.67 -13.19
N ASN A 214 26.13 -22.08 -11.93
CA ASN A 214 27.34 -22.50 -11.23
C ASN A 214 27.00 -23.40 -10.01
N ASP A 215 28.02 -23.78 -9.24
CA ASP A 215 27.89 -24.73 -8.13
C ASP A 215 27.01 -24.23 -6.97
N TRP A 216 26.78 -22.91 -6.84
CA TRP A 216 25.99 -22.32 -5.75
C TRP A 216 24.71 -21.63 -6.23
N TYR A 217 24.51 -21.47 -7.53
CA TYR A 217 23.41 -20.70 -8.09
C TYR A 217 22.81 -21.38 -9.33
N GLY A 218 21.48 -21.51 -9.27
CA GLY A 218 20.66 -21.85 -10.42
C GLY A 218 19.30 -21.18 -10.27
N GLN A 219 18.64 -20.92 -11.39
CA GLN A 219 17.38 -20.19 -11.42
C GLN A 219 16.32 -20.94 -12.23
N CYS A 220 15.07 -20.91 -11.78
CA CYS A 220 13.96 -21.46 -12.53
C CYS A 220 13.64 -20.59 -13.74
N VAL A 221 13.75 -21.17 -14.92
CA VAL A 221 13.45 -20.52 -16.21
C VAL A 221 12.51 -21.41 -17.02
N LYS A 222 11.87 -20.86 -18.04
CA LYS A 222 10.98 -21.62 -18.91
C LYS A 222 11.70 -22.81 -19.56
N LYS A 223 11.08 -24.00 -19.53
CA LYS A 223 11.50 -25.15 -20.36
C LYS A 223 11.28 -24.86 -21.84
N VAL A 224 10.19 -24.16 -22.16
CA VAL A 224 9.82 -23.75 -23.51
C VAL A 224 9.60 -22.24 -23.50
N ALA A 225 10.53 -21.49 -24.10
CA ALA A 225 10.48 -20.04 -24.13
C ALA A 225 9.66 -19.51 -25.33
N ASP A 226 9.00 -18.39 -25.11
CA ASP A 226 8.28 -17.65 -26.15
C ASP A 226 9.26 -16.99 -27.14
N ALA A 227 8.74 -16.46 -28.25
CA ALA A 227 9.55 -15.65 -29.17
C ALA A 227 10.29 -14.54 -28.40
N TRP A 228 11.59 -14.41 -28.68
CA TRP A 228 12.53 -13.51 -27.99
C TRP A 228 12.85 -13.85 -26.53
N GLY A 229 12.30 -14.93 -25.97
CA GLY A 229 12.66 -15.42 -24.63
C GLY A 229 14.02 -16.12 -24.61
N GLN A 230 14.64 -16.19 -23.43
CA GLN A 230 15.88 -16.93 -23.23
C GLN A 230 15.61 -18.44 -23.28
N CYS A 231 16.42 -19.16 -24.07
CA CYS A 231 16.28 -20.60 -24.29
C CYS A 231 17.57 -21.38 -24.04
N GLY A 232 18.61 -20.72 -23.53
CA GLY A 232 19.86 -21.39 -23.15
C GLY A 232 20.89 -20.41 -22.60
N GLY A 233 21.99 -20.98 -22.12
CA GLY A 233 23.13 -20.26 -21.58
C GLY A 233 24.19 -21.21 -21.05
N THR A 234 25.05 -20.73 -20.16
CA THR A 234 26.13 -21.53 -19.58
C THR A 234 25.53 -22.72 -18.83
N ASN A 235 25.87 -23.95 -19.27
CA ASN A 235 25.48 -25.23 -18.66
C ASN A 235 23.98 -25.57 -18.65
N TRP A 236 23.14 -24.90 -19.44
CA TRP A 236 21.74 -25.30 -19.60
C TRP A 236 21.20 -25.01 -21.00
N THR A 237 20.21 -25.80 -21.42
CA THR A 237 19.51 -25.62 -22.69
C THR A 237 18.02 -25.78 -22.48
N GLY A 238 17.23 -25.04 -23.24
CA GLY A 238 15.78 -25.08 -23.27
C GLY A 238 15.27 -25.22 -24.70
N SER A 239 13.95 -25.21 -24.84
CA SER A 239 13.26 -25.26 -26.14
C SER A 239 12.55 -23.94 -26.42
N CYS A 240 12.15 -23.75 -27.68
CA CYS A 240 11.34 -22.60 -28.09
C CYS A 240 9.92 -23.05 -28.46
N THR A 241 8.96 -22.15 -28.30
CA THR A 241 7.62 -22.31 -28.89
C THR A 241 7.70 -22.49 -30.40
N SER A 242 6.74 -23.23 -30.97
CA SER A 242 6.72 -23.57 -32.40
C SER A 242 6.88 -22.33 -33.29
N GLY A 243 7.68 -22.45 -34.36
CA GLY A 243 8.00 -21.34 -35.27
C GLY A 243 9.21 -20.49 -34.86
N ASN A 244 9.88 -20.83 -33.76
CA ASN A 244 11.11 -20.16 -33.32
C ASN A 244 12.26 -21.16 -33.17
N THR A 245 13.48 -20.68 -33.38
CA THR A 245 14.72 -21.44 -33.19
C THR A 245 15.56 -20.83 -32.07
N CYS A 246 16.09 -21.67 -31.18
CA CYS A 246 17.01 -21.22 -30.14
C CYS A 246 18.37 -20.90 -30.74
N GLN A 247 18.70 -19.61 -30.84
CA GLN A 247 19.95 -19.13 -31.39
C GLN A 247 20.91 -18.69 -30.28
N LYS A 248 22.13 -19.24 -30.28
CA LYS A 248 23.21 -18.79 -29.40
C LYS A 248 23.60 -17.35 -29.76
N LYS A 249 23.63 -16.47 -28.77
CA LYS A 249 24.16 -15.10 -28.91
C LYS A 249 25.55 -14.99 -28.29
N ASP A 250 25.71 -15.57 -27.10
CA ASP A 250 27.00 -15.75 -26.42
C ASP A 250 26.97 -17.03 -25.55
N ASP A 251 28.00 -17.26 -24.75
CA ASP A 251 28.10 -18.45 -23.89
C ASP A 251 27.04 -18.47 -22.77
N ALA A 252 26.65 -17.29 -22.27
CA ALA A 252 25.69 -17.15 -21.18
C ALA A 252 24.24 -16.99 -21.67
N TYR A 253 24.03 -16.69 -22.95
CA TYR A 253 22.72 -16.31 -23.48
C TYR A 253 22.44 -16.89 -24.88
N SER A 254 21.35 -17.64 -24.96
CA SER A 254 20.70 -18.06 -26.20
C SER A 254 19.24 -17.60 -26.19
N GLN A 255 18.73 -17.19 -27.35
CA GLN A 255 17.40 -16.58 -27.48
C GLN A 255 16.57 -17.27 -28.55
N CYS A 256 15.27 -17.43 -28.31
CA CYS A 256 14.31 -17.87 -29.32
C CYS A 256 14.12 -16.78 -30.36
N VAL A 257 14.47 -17.05 -31.61
CA VAL A 257 14.29 -16.13 -32.74
C VAL A 257 13.29 -16.75 -33.71
N PRO A 258 12.28 -16.00 -34.19
CA PRO A 258 11.38 -16.48 -35.23
C PRO A 258 12.15 -17.00 -36.45
N ASN A 259 11.66 -18.10 -37.01
CA ASN A 259 12.21 -18.71 -38.23
C ASN A 259 12.07 -17.82 -39.46
#